data_AF-A0A0F8CTU4-F1
#
_entry.id   AF-A0A0F8CTU4-F1
#
_cell.length_a   1.000
_cell.length_b   1.000
_cell.length_c   1.000
_cell.angle_alpha   90.00
_cell.angle_beta   90.00
_cell.angle_gamma   90.00
#
_symmetry.space_group_name_H-M   'P 1'
#
loop_
_entity.id
_entity.type
_entity.pdbx_description
1 polymer ?
#
loop_
_entity_poly.entity_id
_entity_poly.type
_entity_poly.pdbx_seq_one_letter_code
_entity_poly.pdbx_strand_id
1 'polypeptide(L)'
;MDHLSKLFMAALIVMFLIAGVVCINDSENSSSGYEITWVGISPAESSMIETKIKQQISPYPGMEYDNVTLSASRENEKLRIHAIAESSGSRYPDLYDFTYRDGDLIQVGYLLEAIPESVRSEAIGVAMQSEDVANALSTDTNAYGVSSVKRILPETAEKFYSRKTLISVTWLDHSVSALIDMDTREVVQVWNGQ
;
A
#
# COMPACT_ATOMS: atom_id res chain seq x y z
N MET A 1 10.72 56.22 14.74
CA MET A 1 10.58 54.77 14.43
C MET A 1 11.14 54.60 13.04
N ASP A 2 12.46 54.54 13.02
CA ASP A 2 13.25 55.15 11.95
C ASP A 2 13.48 54.16 10.82
N HIS A 3 13.67 54.71 9.63
CA HIS A 3 13.91 53.98 8.38
C HIS A 3 15.06 52.95 8.51
N LEU A 4 15.98 53.20 9.45
CA LEU A 4 17.08 52.31 9.83
C LEU A 4 16.62 51.01 10.52
N SER A 5 15.54 51.05 11.33
CA SER A 5 14.99 49.86 12.01
C SER A 5 14.24 48.92 11.08
N LYS A 6 13.65 49.46 10.00
CA LYS A 6 12.95 48.66 8.97
C LYS A 6 13.95 47.94 8.05
N LEU A 7 15.08 48.56 7.73
CA LEU A 7 16.18 47.93 6.99
C LEU A 7 16.88 46.84 7.81
N PHE A 8 17.04 47.04 9.13
CA PHE A 8 17.62 46.03 10.02
C PHE A 8 16.69 44.81 10.21
N MET A 9 15.36 45.03 10.30
CA MET A 9 14.36 43.95 10.33
C MET A 9 14.28 43.18 9.00
N ALA A 10 14.37 43.86 7.85
CA ALA A 10 14.37 43.20 6.54
C ALA A 10 15.64 42.36 6.31
N ALA A 11 16.80 42.79 6.82
CA ALA A 11 18.04 42.02 6.73
C ALA A 11 18.05 40.76 7.61
N LEU A 12 17.31 40.77 8.73
CA LEU A 12 17.21 39.63 9.65
C LEU A 12 16.28 38.51 9.13
N ILE A 13 15.29 38.87 8.29
CA ILE A 13 14.37 37.90 7.66
C ILE A 13 15.02 37.17 6.46
N VAL A 14 16.02 37.78 5.81
CA VAL A 14 16.72 37.16 4.67
C VAL A 14 17.85 36.21 5.10
N MET A 15 18.39 36.34 6.31
CA MET A 15 19.44 35.42 6.82
C MET A 15 18.94 34.04 7.27
N PHE A 16 17.62 33.79 7.32
CA PHE A 16 17.07 32.46 7.61
C PHE A 16 16.74 31.60 6.38
N LEU A 17 17.01 32.09 5.16
CA LEU A 17 16.71 31.36 3.92
C LEU A 17 17.92 30.62 3.30
N ILE A 18 19.06 30.57 4.01
CA ILE A 18 20.27 29.86 3.55
C ILE A 18 20.86 29.01 4.69
N ALA A 19 20.02 28.26 5.39
CA ALA A 19 20.44 27.08 6.13
C ALA A 19 20.01 25.87 5.31
N GLY A 20 21.00 25.10 4.88
CA GLY A 20 20.93 24.19 3.75
C GLY A 20 19.84 23.14 3.86
N VAL A 21 19.30 22.82 2.70
CA VAL A 21 18.86 21.48 2.35
C VAL A 21 20.04 20.53 2.64
N VAL A 22 20.05 19.96 3.85
CA VAL A 22 20.78 18.72 4.07
C VAL A 22 19.90 17.66 3.43
N CYS A 23 20.20 17.32 2.18
CA CYS A 23 19.83 16.01 1.65
C CYS A 23 20.51 15.00 2.56
N ILE A 24 19.80 14.53 3.60
CA ILE A 24 20.16 13.32 4.29
C ILE A 24 19.94 12.22 3.26
N ASN A 25 21.01 11.90 2.53
CA ASN A 25 21.18 10.60 1.90
C ASN A 25 21.43 9.61 3.04
N ASP A 26 20.40 9.34 3.84
CA ASP A 26 20.32 8.08 4.55
C ASP A 26 19.91 7.06 3.50
N SER A 27 20.93 6.64 2.73
CA SER A 27 21.04 5.27 2.28
C SER A 27 21.22 4.39 3.53
N GLU A 28 20.22 4.39 4.41
CA GLU A 28 20.00 3.24 5.25
C GLU A 28 19.70 2.12 4.25
N ASN A 29 20.67 1.21 4.11
CA ASN A 29 20.35 -0.14 3.69
C ASN A 29 19.26 -0.60 4.66
N SER A 30 17.99 -0.45 4.26
CA SER A 30 16.90 -1.14 4.90
C SER A 30 17.17 -2.61 4.65
N SER A 31 17.91 -3.21 5.56
CA SER A 31 17.94 -4.64 5.76
C SER A 31 16.52 -4.99 6.18
N SER A 32 15.61 -5.02 5.22
CA SER A 32 14.27 -5.55 5.39
C SER A 32 14.47 -6.94 5.98
N GLY A 33 14.00 -7.15 7.21
CA GLY A 33 14.32 -8.34 8.01
C GLY A 33 13.86 -9.67 7.41
N TYR A 34 13.13 -9.62 6.30
CA TYR A 34 12.65 -10.78 5.55
C TYR A 34 13.65 -11.31 4.53
N GLU A 35 13.61 -12.63 4.36
CA GLU A 35 14.34 -13.34 3.33
C GLU A 35 13.62 -13.24 1.99
N ILE A 36 14.39 -13.08 0.90
CA ILE A 36 13.85 -13.17 -0.46
C ILE A 36 14.27 -14.50 -1.08
N THR A 37 13.31 -15.27 -1.59
CA THR A 37 13.56 -16.54 -2.27
C THR A 37 13.06 -16.47 -3.70
N TRP A 38 13.87 -16.92 -4.67
CA TRP A 38 13.45 -17.08 -6.06
C TRP A 38 12.92 -18.47 -6.34
N VAL A 39 11.76 -18.54 -6.99
CA VAL A 39 11.22 -19.76 -7.59
C VAL A 39 11.81 -19.91 -8.98
N GLY A 40 12.53 -21.02 -9.18
CA GLY A 40 13.19 -21.32 -10.46
C GLY A 40 14.53 -20.58 -10.62
N ILE A 41 14.90 -20.29 -11.87
CA ILE A 41 16.17 -19.62 -12.18
C ILE A 41 16.00 -18.12 -11.98
N SER A 42 16.75 -17.55 -11.03
CA SER A 42 16.79 -16.11 -10.82
C SER A 42 17.38 -15.38 -12.04
N PRO A 43 16.88 -14.19 -12.40
CA PRO A 43 17.47 -13.36 -13.44
C PRO A 43 18.90 -12.92 -13.07
N ALA A 44 19.71 -12.54 -14.06
CA ALA A 44 21.07 -12.07 -13.83
C ALA A 44 21.12 -10.79 -12.96
N GLU A 45 20.07 -9.99 -13.05
CA GLU A 45 19.89 -8.72 -12.32
C GLU A 45 19.21 -8.90 -10.95
N SER A 46 19.09 -10.14 -10.44
CA SER A 46 18.31 -10.47 -9.23
C SER A 46 18.62 -9.57 -8.03
N SER A 47 19.90 -9.36 -7.71
CA SER A 47 20.29 -8.51 -6.56
C SER A 47 19.79 -7.06 -6.67
N MET A 48 19.81 -6.49 -7.88
CA MET A 48 19.30 -5.13 -8.10
C MET A 48 17.77 -5.09 -8.06
N ILE A 49 17.11 -6.10 -8.63
CA ILE A 49 15.66 -6.26 -8.58
C ILE A 49 15.19 -6.39 -7.12
N GLU A 50 15.82 -7.25 -6.34
CA GLU A 50 15.53 -7.45 -4.92
C GLU A 50 15.64 -6.15 -4.12
N THR A 51 16.72 -5.39 -4.34
CA THR A 51 16.91 -4.08 -3.69
C THR A 51 15.77 -3.12 -4.02
N LYS A 52 15.34 -3.06 -5.29
CA LYS A 52 14.23 -2.19 -5.72
C LYS A 52 12.88 -2.67 -5.18
N ILE A 53 12.64 -3.99 -5.12
CA ILE A 53 11.43 -4.54 -4.50
C ILE A 53 11.35 -4.13 -3.03
N LYS A 54 12.45 -4.28 -2.27
CA LYS A 54 12.50 -3.89 -0.84
C LYS A 54 12.17 -2.42 -0.59
N GLN A 55 12.39 -1.55 -1.57
CA GLN A 55 12.08 -0.13 -1.49
C GLN A 55 10.62 0.19 -1.86
N GLN A 56 9.95 -0.68 -2.62
CA GLN A 56 8.61 -0.43 -3.16
C GLN A 56 7.51 -1.15 -2.37
N ILE A 57 7.80 -2.27 -1.73
CA ILE A 57 6.81 -3.02 -0.94
C ILE A 57 6.95 -2.69 0.54
N SER A 58 5.82 -2.73 1.27
CA SER A 58 5.81 -2.52 2.71
C SER A 58 4.64 -3.28 3.34
N PRO A 59 4.85 -3.96 4.47
CA PRO A 59 3.79 -4.67 5.18
C PRO A 59 2.73 -3.68 5.72
N TYR A 60 1.58 -4.20 6.14
CA TYR A 60 0.60 -3.41 6.88
C TYR A 60 1.24 -2.80 8.14
N PRO A 61 0.92 -1.55 8.55
CA PRO A 61 1.52 -0.92 9.73
C PRO A 61 1.45 -1.79 10.98
N GLY A 62 2.58 -2.00 11.65
CA GLY A 62 2.69 -2.88 12.81
C GLY A 62 2.86 -4.37 12.48
N MET A 63 3.04 -4.72 11.21
CA MET A 63 3.44 -6.06 10.77
C MET A 63 4.83 -6.04 10.12
N GLU A 64 5.41 -7.22 10.02
CA GLU A 64 6.62 -7.50 9.23
C GLU A 64 6.31 -8.64 8.26
N TYR A 65 6.96 -8.63 7.10
CA TYR A 65 6.99 -9.84 6.28
C TYR A 65 7.97 -10.84 6.90
N ASP A 66 7.63 -12.13 6.83
CA ASP A 66 8.54 -13.21 7.21
C ASP A 66 9.42 -13.58 6.00
N ASN A 67 8.79 -13.69 4.83
CA ASN A 67 9.46 -14.02 3.58
C ASN A 67 8.79 -13.33 2.39
N VAL A 68 9.56 -13.15 1.32
CA VAL A 68 9.06 -12.73 0.02
C VAL A 68 9.53 -13.72 -1.03
N THR A 69 8.59 -14.39 -1.66
CA THR A 69 8.84 -15.34 -2.74
C THR A 69 8.67 -14.65 -4.09
N LEU A 70 9.70 -14.70 -4.94
CA LEU A 70 9.71 -14.10 -6.26
C LEU A 70 9.68 -15.16 -7.36
N SER A 71 8.90 -14.93 -8.41
CA SER A 71 9.00 -15.67 -9.65
C SER A 71 9.15 -14.72 -10.82
N ALA A 72 9.92 -15.14 -11.82
CA ALA A 72 10.21 -14.33 -13.00
C ALA A 72 9.80 -15.08 -14.27
N SER A 73 9.20 -14.34 -15.20
CA SER A 73 8.94 -14.80 -16.57
C SER A 73 9.32 -13.72 -17.56
N ARG A 74 9.75 -14.14 -18.76
CA ARG A 74 10.10 -13.21 -19.83
C ARG A 74 8.99 -13.21 -20.88
N GLU A 75 8.48 -12.02 -21.18
CA GLU A 75 7.46 -11.82 -22.20
C GLU A 75 7.76 -10.54 -22.98
N ASN A 76 7.87 -10.64 -24.31
CA ASN A 76 8.13 -9.48 -25.18
C ASN A 76 9.32 -8.62 -24.72
N GLU A 77 10.45 -9.27 -24.45
CA GLU A 77 11.71 -8.66 -23.95
C GLU A 77 11.65 -8.06 -22.54
N LYS A 78 10.47 -7.99 -21.92
CA LYS A 78 10.28 -7.50 -20.55
C LYS A 78 10.34 -8.66 -19.56
N LEU A 79 10.95 -8.40 -18.41
CA LEU A 79 10.92 -9.33 -17.29
C LEU A 79 9.71 -9.00 -16.43
N ARG A 80 8.74 -9.92 -16.35
CA ARG A 80 7.62 -9.84 -15.41
C ARG A 80 8.01 -10.56 -14.14
N ILE A 81 7.80 -9.91 -13.00
CA ILE A 81 8.13 -10.45 -11.69
C ILE A 81 6.85 -10.47 -10.86
N HIS A 82 6.51 -11.63 -10.34
CA HIS A 82 5.43 -11.81 -9.39
C HIS A 82 6.03 -12.03 -8.01
N ALA A 83 5.61 -11.23 -7.03
CA ALA A 83 6.08 -11.31 -5.65
C ALA A 83 4.92 -11.69 -4.72
N ILE A 84 5.15 -12.68 -3.86
CA ILE A 84 4.25 -13.11 -2.80
C ILE A 84 4.95 -12.80 -1.49
N ALA A 85 4.41 -11.86 -0.72
CA ALA A 85 4.94 -11.44 0.57
C ALA A 85 4.06 -11.99 1.70
N GLU A 86 4.62 -12.88 2.50
CA GLU A 86 3.90 -13.57 3.57
C GLU A 86 4.26 -13.00 4.94
N SER A 87 3.31 -13.05 5.86
CA SER A 87 3.51 -12.67 7.25
C SER A 87 2.68 -13.55 8.16
N SER A 88 3.30 -14.09 9.20
CA SER A 88 2.70 -14.91 10.25
C SER A 88 1.60 -14.18 11.02
N GLY A 89 1.57 -12.85 10.96
CA GLY A 89 0.50 -12.03 11.52
C GLY A 89 -0.79 -11.98 10.67
N SER A 90 -0.81 -12.59 9.49
CA SER A 90 -1.97 -12.64 8.59
C SER A 90 -2.17 -14.03 7.99
N ARG A 91 -3.43 -14.39 7.71
CA ARG A 91 -3.76 -15.60 6.94
C ARG A 91 -3.45 -15.45 5.45
N TYR A 92 -3.54 -14.24 4.93
CA TYR A 92 -3.42 -13.94 3.50
C TYR A 92 -2.11 -13.20 3.22
N PRO A 93 -1.45 -13.46 2.08
CA PRO A 93 -0.26 -12.72 1.66
C PRO A 93 -0.61 -11.38 1.01
N ASP A 94 0.39 -10.52 0.87
CA ASP A 94 0.38 -9.44 -0.11
C ASP A 94 0.97 -9.95 -1.42
N LEU A 95 0.33 -9.62 -2.54
CA LEU A 95 0.81 -9.92 -3.88
C LEU A 95 1.18 -8.63 -4.59
N TYR A 96 2.29 -8.67 -5.33
CA TYR A 96 2.74 -7.56 -6.14
C TYR A 96 3.16 -8.06 -7.52
N ASP A 97 2.84 -7.28 -8.54
CA ASP A 97 3.28 -7.51 -9.90
C ASP A 97 4.16 -6.37 -10.37
N PHE A 98 5.34 -6.72 -10.89
CA PHE A 98 6.31 -5.77 -11.42
C PHE A 98 6.67 -6.08 -12.87
N THR A 99 7.02 -5.02 -13.59
CA THR A 99 7.76 -5.10 -14.85
C THR A 99 9.15 -4.53 -14.64
N TYR A 100 10.16 -5.27 -15.08
CA TYR A 100 11.55 -4.85 -15.07
C TYR A 100 12.10 -4.71 -16.49
N ARG A 101 12.66 -3.54 -16.81
CA ARG A 101 13.27 -3.21 -18.11
C ARG A 101 14.28 -2.08 -17.96
N ASP A 102 15.43 -2.19 -18.61
CA ASP A 102 16.47 -1.15 -18.67
C ASP A 102 16.94 -0.63 -17.30
N GLY A 103 16.95 -1.49 -16.28
CA GLY A 103 17.31 -1.12 -14.91
C GLY A 103 16.16 -0.57 -14.07
N ASP A 104 14.99 -0.31 -14.67
CA ASP A 104 13.81 0.19 -13.97
C ASP A 104 12.86 -0.93 -13.57
N LEU A 105 12.41 -0.88 -12.32
CA LEU A 105 11.40 -1.77 -11.75
C LEU A 105 10.13 -0.95 -11.51
N ILE A 106 9.06 -1.29 -12.21
CA ILE A 106 7.78 -0.59 -12.15
C ILE A 106 6.75 -1.54 -11.55
N GLN A 107 6.16 -1.19 -10.42
CA GLN A 107 4.97 -1.86 -9.90
C GLN A 107 3.78 -1.59 -10.82
N VAL A 108 3.19 -2.64 -11.38
CA VAL A 108 2.06 -2.56 -12.32
C VAL A 108 0.75 -3.04 -11.69
N GLY A 109 0.81 -3.73 -10.57
CA GLY A 109 -0.37 -4.22 -9.85
C GLY A 109 -0.04 -4.65 -8.43
N TYR A 110 -1.07 -4.72 -7.60
CA TYR A 110 -0.98 -5.29 -6.26
C TYR A 110 -2.33 -5.88 -5.83
N LEU A 111 -2.26 -6.82 -4.87
CA LEU A 111 -3.37 -7.29 -4.06
C LEU A 111 -2.87 -7.40 -2.62
N LEU A 112 -3.24 -6.45 -1.76
CA LEU A 112 -2.66 -6.35 -0.42
C LEU A 112 -3.61 -6.88 0.64
N GLU A 113 -3.54 -8.18 0.94
CA GLU A 113 -4.42 -8.84 1.91
C GLU A 113 -3.69 -9.24 3.20
N ALA A 114 -2.38 -9.00 3.34
CA ALA A 114 -1.63 -9.23 4.57
C ALA A 114 -1.98 -8.18 5.65
N ILE A 115 -3.15 -8.37 6.27
CA ILE A 115 -3.74 -7.48 7.28
C ILE A 115 -4.04 -8.31 8.54
N PRO A 116 -3.74 -7.81 9.75
CA PRO A 116 -4.04 -8.53 10.99
C PRO A 116 -5.52 -8.89 11.10
N GLU A 117 -5.82 -10.07 11.64
CA GLU A 117 -7.20 -10.56 11.72
C GLU A 117 -8.12 -9.66 12.56
N SER A 118 -7.56 -9.00 13.59
CA SER A 118 -8.29 -8.01 14.40
C SER A 118 -8.74 -6.81 13.57
N VAL A 119 -7.83 -6.24 12.77
CA VAL A 119 -8.10 -5.11 11.87
C VAL A 119 -9.08 -5.55 10.78
N ARG A 120 -8.92 -6.75 10.22
CA ARG A 120 -9.83 -7.32 9.24
C ARG A 120 -11.26 -7.40 9.77
N SER A 121 -11.41 -7.96 10.98
CA SER A 121 -12.70 -8.09 11.64
C SER A 121 -13.33 -6.74 11.97
N GLU A 122 -12.52 -5.78 12.42
CA GLU A 122 -12.97 -4.40 12.68
C GLU A 122 -13.47 -3.72 11.41
N ALA A 123 -12.71 -3.79 10.31
CA ALA A 123 -13.08 -3.19 9.03
C ALA A 123 -14.40 -3.77 8.49
N ILE A 124 -14.58 -5.10 8.59
CA ILE A 124 -15.86 -5.76 8.25
C ILE A 124 -16.99 -5.22 9.12
N GLY A 125 -16.77 -5.12 10.44
CA GLY A 125 -17.75 -4.61 11.39
C GLY A 125 -18.14 -3.15 11.14
N VAL A 126 -17.18 -2.29 10.77
CA VAL A 126 -17.45 -0.90 10.38
C VAL A 126 -18.27 -0.85 9.09
N ALA A 127 -17.88 -1.63 8.09
CA ALA A 127 -18.60 -1.65 6.82
C ALA A 127 -20.04 -2.18 6.95
N MET A 128 -20.28 -3.17 7.81
CA MET A 128 -21.63 -3.68 8.09
C MET A 128 -22.54 -2.69 8.83
N GLN A 129 -22.00 -1.62 9.43
CA GLN A 129 -22.81 -0.56 10.04
C GLN A 129 -23.36 0.42 8.99
N SER A 130 -22.86 0.40 7.76
CA SER A 130 -23.44 1.16 6.66
C SER A 130 -24.78 0.57 6.25
N GLU A 131 -25.84 1.38 6.27
CA GLU A 131 -27.16 0.96 5.80
C GLU A 131 -27.12 0.51 4.34
N ASP A 132 -26.34 1.17 3.48
CA ASP A 132 -26.22 0.80 2.06
C ASP A 132 -25.64 -0.60 1.87
N VAL A 133 -24.59 -0.93 2.64
CA VAL A 133 -23.98 -2.26 2.63
C VAL A 133 -24.93 -3.29 3.22
N ALA A 134 -25.52 -3.00 4.38
CA ALA A 134 -26.46 -3.90 5.05
C ALA A 134 -27.67 -4.22 4.17
N ASN A 135 -28.22 -3.21 3.50
CA ASN A 135 -29.34 -3.35 2.57
C ASN A 135 -28.93 -4.19 1.36
N ALA A 136 -27.80 -3.89 0.72
CA ALA A 136 -27.31 -4.67 -0.42
C ALA A 136 -27.14 -6.16 -0.09
N LEU A 137 -26.51 -6.46 1.05
CA LEU A 137 -26.30 -7.83 1.52
C LEU A 137 -27.59 -8.52 1.98
N SER A 138 -28.57 -7.80 2.53
CA SER A 138 -29.84 -8.41 2.98
C SER A 138 -30.69 -9.01 1.86
N THR A 139 -30.46 -8.59 0.61
CA THR A 139 -31.26 -9.01 -0.54
C THR A 139 -30.84 -10.34 -1.16
N ASP A 140 -29.68 -10.88 -0.79
CA ASP A 140 -29.16 -12.14 -1.33
C ASP A 140 -29.01 -13.18 -0.20
N THR A 141 -29.68 -14.33 -0.34
CA THR A 141 -29.62 -15.40 0.66
C THR A 141 -28.23 -16.05 0.79
N ASN A 142 -27.31 -15.75 -0.13
CA ASN A 142 -25.91 -16.17 -0.09
C ASN A 142 -24.94 -15.02 0.30
N ALA A 143 -25.43 -13.88 0.75
CA ALA A 143 -24.64 -12.66 1.01
C ALA A 143 -23.57 -12.76 2.09
N TYR A 144 -23.66 -13.76 2.96
CA TYR A 144 -22.70 -13.99 4.03
C TYR A 144 -21.52 -14.88 3.59
N GLY A 145 -21.17 -14.85 2.31
CA GLY A 145 -19.91 -15.42 1.80
C GLY A 145 -18.68 -14.78 2.48
N VAL A 146 -17.52 -15.43 2.36
CA VAL A 146 -16.25 -14.93 2.91
C VAL A 146 -15.93 -13.57 2.24
N SER A 147 -15.86 -12.51 3.05
CA SER A 147 -15.45 -11.20 2.56
C SER A 147 -13.96 -11.18 2.26
N SER A 148 -13.57 -10.57 1.16
CA SER A 148 -12.17 -10.22 0.90
C SER A 148 -11.88 -8.82 1.46
N VAL A 149 -10.74 -8.68 2.13
CA VAL A 149 -10.34 -7.42 2.78
C VAL A 149 -8.95 -7.05 2.33
N LYS A 150 -8.85 -5.89 1.68
CA LYS A 150 -7.65 -5.42 1.00
C LYS A 150 -7.23 -4.05 1.52
N ARG A 151 -5.94 -3.84 1.64
CA ARG A 151 -5.34 -2.53 1.89
C ARG A 151 -5.24 -1.77 0.58
N ILE A 152 -5.65 -0.51 0.59
CA ILE A 152 -5.51 0.42 -0.52
C ILE A 152 -4.42 1.41 -0.18
N LEU A 153 -3.39 1.51 -1.04
CA LEU A 153 -2.26 2.40 -0.83
C LEU A 153 -2.65 3.87 -1.05
N PRO A 154 -1.98 4.83 -0.38
CA PRO A 154 -2.32 6.26 -0.44
C PRO A 154 -2.48 6.83 -1.85
N GLU A 155 -1.57 6.48 -2.77
CA GLU A 155 -1.59 6.94 -4.15
C GLU A 155 -2.78 6.41 -4.97
N THR A 156 -3.31 5.24 -4.59
CA THR A 156 -4.54 4.69 -5.18
C THR A 156 -5.77 5.32 -4.53
N ALA A 157 -5.76 5.46 -3.20
CA ALA A 157 -6.85 6.01 -2.40
C ALA A 157 -7.17 7.47 -2.73
N GLU A 158 -6.17 8.25 -3.13
CA GLU A 158 -6.32 9.67 -3.53
C GLU A 158 -7.36 9.88 -4.65
N LYS A 159 -7.62 8.87 -5.47
CA LYS A 159 -8.64 8.93 -6.54
C LYS A 159 -10.08 8.83 -6.04
N PHE A 160 -10.27 8.33 -4.81
CA PHE A 160 -11.57 7.96 -4.26
C PHE A 160 -11.94 8.78 -3.03
N TYR A 161 -10.96 9.16 -2.21
CA TYR A 161 -11.21 9.85 -0.95
C TYR A 161 -10.09 10.83 -0.58
N SER A 162 -8.99 10.33 0.00
CA SER A 162 -7.85 11.12 0.41
C SER A 162 -6.57 10.29 0.33
N ARG A 163 -5.43 10.96 0.20
CA ARG A 163 -4.11 10.31 0.04
C ARG A 163 -3.64 9.70 1.37
N LYS A 164 -4.22 8.57 1.74
CA LYS A 164 -3.85 7.77 2.92
C LYS A 164 -4.22 6.31 2.73
N THR A 165 -3.74 5.47 3.63
CA THR A 165 -4.10 4.05 3.62
C THR A 165 -5.56 3.87 4.01
N LEU A 166 -6.30 3.12 3.19
CA LEU A 166 -7.70 2.76 3.44
C LEU A 166 -7.84 1.23 3.37
N ILE A 167 -8.97 0.72 3.86
CA ILE A 167 -9.30 -0.70 3.73
C ILE A 167 -10.53 -0.84 2.83
N SER A 168 -10.44 -1.72 1.84
CA SER A 168 -11.59 -2.15 1.05
C SER A 168 -12.08 -3.50 1.57
N VAL A 169 -13.37 -3.60 1.87
CA VAL A 169 -14.04 -4.87 2.18
C VAL A 169 -15.03 -5.17 1.06
N THR A 170 -14.99 -6.39 0.55
CA THR A 170 -15.75 -6.81 -0.64
C THR A 170 -16.46 -8.14 -0.39
N TRP A 171 -17.73 -8.24 -0.80
CA TRP A 171 -18.60 -9.42 -0.69
C TRP A 171 -19.19 -9.82 -2.05
N LEU A 172 -19.94 -10.93 -2.05
CA LEU A 172 -20.82 -11.36 -3.16
C LEU A 172 -20.10 -11.39 -4.51
N ASP A 173 -18.98 -12.11 -4.57
CA ASP A 173 -18.15 -12.23 -5.79
C ASP A 173 -17.82 -10.87 -6.42
N HIS A 174 -17.40 -9.92 -5.58
CA HIS A 174 -16.99 -8.57 -5.97
C HIS A 174 -18.11 -7.60 -6.36
N SER A 175 -19.38 -7.96 -6.15
CA SER A 175 -20.51 -7.07 -6.48
C SER A 175 -20.82 -6.00 -5.43
N VAL A 176 -20.43 -6.20 -4.16
CA VAL A 176 -20.62 -5.20 -3.10
C VAL A 176 -19.28 -4.90 -2.46
N SER A 177 -18.87 -3.64 -2.43
CA SER A 177 -17.62 -3.19 -1.81
C SER A 177 -17.81 -1.92 -1.00
N ALA A 178 -17.13 -1.85 0.13
CA ALA A 178 -17.02 -0.65 0.95
C ALA A 178 -15.55 -0.25 1.08
N LEU A 179 -15.28 1.05 0.93
CA LEU A 179 -13.99 1.66 1.29
C LEU A 179 -14.13 2.29 2.66
N ILE A 180 -13.22 1.93 3.56
CA ILE A 180 -13.27 2.27 4.98
C ILE A 180 -12.03 3.08 5.32
N ASP A 181 -12.28 4.19 6.00
CA ASP A 181 -11.29 4.96 6.71
C ASP A 181 -11.18 4.41 8.14
N MET A 182 -10.08 3.72 8.43
CA MET A 182 -9.87 3.12 9.75
C MET A 182 -9.50 4.14 10.82
N ASP A 183 -9.01 5.34 10.45
CA ASP A 183 -8.67 6.37 11.43
C ASP A 183 -9.93 7.00 12.01
N THR A 184 -10.96 7.22 11.17
CA THR A 184 -12.25 7.78 11.57
C THR A 184 -13.31 6.72 11.85
N ARG A 185 -13.06 5.47 11.46
CA ARG A 185 -14.00 4.34 11.53
C ARG A 185 -15.27 4.59 10.71
N GLU A 186 -15.11 5.15 9.53
CA GLU A 186 -16.21 5.50 8.64
C GLU A 186 -16.12 4.78 7.30
N VAL A 187 -17.29 4.45 6.74
CA VAL A 187 -17.40 4.03 5.35
C VAL A 187 -17.42 5.29 4.48
N VAL A 188 -16.35 5.49 3.71
CA VAL A 188 -16.18 6.69 2.88
C VAL A 188 -16.73 6.52 1.47
N GLN A 189 -16.88 5.28 1.02
CA GLN A 189 -17.48 4.97 -0.28
C GLN A 189 -18.06 3.56 -0.30
N VAL A 190 -19.17 3.38 -1.02
CA VAL A 190 -19.80 2.08 -1.28
C VAL A 190 -19.98 1.92 -2.78
N TRP A 191 -19.71 0.71 -3.28
CA TRP A 191 -20.05 0.29 -4.64
C TRP A 191 -20.92 -0.95 -4.55
N ASN A 192 -22.07 -0.86 -5.19
CA ASN A 192 -22.97 -1.98 -5.43
C ASN A 192 -23.00 -2.12 -6.95
N GLY A 193 -22.74 -3.31 -7.50
CA GLY A 193 -22.54 -3.59 -8.92
C GLY A 193 -23.77 -3.40 -9.82
N GLN A 194 -24.64 -2.44 -9.50
CA GLN A 194 -25.75 -1.95 -10.31
C GLN A 194 -25.37 -0.70 -11.09
#